data_AF-A0A2M9TU66-F1
#
_entry.id   AF-A0A2M9TU66-F1
#
_cell.length_a   1.000
_cell.length_b   1.000
_cell.length_c   1.000
_cell.angle_alpha   90.00
_cell.angle_beta   90.00
_cell.angle_gamma   90.00
#
_symmetry.space_group_name_H-M   'P 1'
#
loop_
_entity.id
_entity.type
_entity.pdbx_description
1 polymer ?
#
loop_
_entity_poly.entity_id
_entity_poly.type
_entity_poly.pdbx_seq_one_letter_code
_entity_poly.pdbx_strand_id
1 'polypeptide(L)' 'MSYQRKGSHTVSYLTCHIVWVTKYRYKVLRGDVQTRCRELLIQICEAEGIEILKGVVSSD' A
#
# COMPACT_ATOMS: atom_id res chain seq x y z
N MET A 1 -18.34 -6.81 -14.39
CA MET A 1 -18.88 -6.16 -13.17
C MET A 1 -17.69 -5.67 -12.37
N SER A 2 -17.69 -4.39 -11.94
CA SER A 2 -16.67 -3.87 -11.03
C SER A 2 -16.78 -4.59 -9.68
N TYR A 3 -15.64 -4.94 -9.09
CA TYR A 3 -15.60 -5.49 -7.73
C TYR A 3 -16.23 -4.49 -6.75
N GLN A 4 -17.08 -4.97 -5.84
CA GLN A 4 -17.69 -4.17 -4.77
C GLN A 4 -17.65 -4.95 -3.47
N ARG A 5 -17.11 -4.34 -2.40
CA ARG A 5 -17.05 -4.94 -1.07
C ARG A 5 -18.46 -4.91 -0.47
N LYS A 6 -18.95 -6.07 -0.03
CA LYS A 6 -20.26 -6.23 0.62
C LYS A 6 -20.06 -6.65 2.08
N GLY A 7 -20.67 -5.92 3.00
CA GLY A 7 -20.89 -6.31 4.39
C GLY A 7 -22.40 -6.52 4.64
N SER A 8 -22.77 -6.88 5.87
CA SER A 8 -24.16 -7.22 6.23
C SER A 8 -25.18 -6.12 5.90
N HIS A 9 -24.78 -4.85 6.00
CA HIS A 9 -25.63 -3.69 5.73
C HIS A 9 -24.90 -2.59 4.95
N THR A 10 -23.85 -2.94 4.19
CA THR A 10 -23.04 -1.95 3.47
C THR A 10 -22.53 -2.51 2.16
N VAL A 11 -22.60 -1.72 1.11
CA VAL A 11 -21.92 -1.98 -0.17
C VAL A 11 -21.02 -0.80 -0.44
N SER A 12 -19.72 -1.05 -0.64
CA SER A 12 -18.74 0.02 -0.85
C SER A 12 -17.72 -0.33 -1.91
N TYR A 13 -17.16 0.72 -2.51
CA TYR A 13 -16.00 0.65 -3.38
C TYR A 13 -15.14 1.88 -3.09
N LEU A 14 -14.12 1.68 -2.25
CA LEU A 14 -13.26 2.76 -1.77
C LEU A 14 -11.84 2.51 -2.26
N THR A 15 -11.36 3.42 -3.10
CA THR A 15 -10.00 3.42 -3.63
C THR A 15 -9.32 4.73 -3.26
N CYS A 16 -8.09 4.67 -2.78
CA CYS A 16 -7.30 5.83 -2.40
C CYS A 16 -5.92 5.81 -3.07
N HIS A 17 -5.35 6.99 -3.28
CA HIS A 17 -3.96 7.16 -3.70
C HIS A 17 -3.19 7.76 -2.52
N ILE A 18 -2.37 6.95 -1.86
CA ILE A 18 -1.62 7.32 -0.65
C ILE A 18 -0.15 7.48 -1.02
N VAL A 19 0.46 8.58 -0.58
CA VAL A 19 1.88 8.89 -0.78
C VAL A 19 2.49 9.37 0.54
N TRP A 20 3.70 8.91 0.85
CA TRP A 20 4.49 9.37 1.98
C TRP A 20 5.96 9.48 1.57
N VAL A 21 6.75 10.19 2.38
CA VAL A 21 8.19 10.40 2.17
C VAL A 21 8.95 10.07 3.46
N THR A 22 10.25 9.82 3.32
CA THR A 22 11.13 9.59 4.47
C THR A 22 11.30 10.88 5.27
N LYS A 23 11.58 10.74 6.57
CA LYS A 23 11.92 11.89 7.42
C LYS A 23 13.11 12.63 6.80
N TYR A 24 12.97 13.94 6.64
CA TYR A 24 13.97 14.81 5.98
C TYR A 24 14.33 14.45 4.52
N ARG A 25 13.51 13.64 3.82
CA ARG A 25 13.74 13.22 2.43
C ARG A 25 15.09 12.52 2.19
N TYR A 26 15.60 11.83 3.21
CA TYR A 26 16.79 11.02 3.02
C TYR A 26 16.50 9.84 2.10
N LYS A 27 17.38 9.62 1.12
CA LYS A 27 17.24 8.58 0.10
C LYS A 27 17.65 7.19 0.60
N VAL A 28 17.07 6.78 1.74
CA VAL A 28 17.40 5.53 2.46
C VAL A 28 16.69 4.31 1.90
N LEU A 29 15.61 4.48 1.12
CA LEU A 29 14.86 3.40 0.49
C LEU A 29 15.60 2.90 -0.75
N ARG A 30 16.71 2.20 -0.56
CA ARG A 30 17.57 1.64 -1.61
C ARG A 30 18.03 0.23 -1.26
N GLY A 31 18.35 -0.58 -2.26
CA GLY A 31 18.84 -1.95 -2.07
C GLY A 31 17.88 -2.78 -1.21
N ASP A 32 18.43 -3.54 -0.27
CA ASP A 32 17.66 -4.45 0.59
C ASP A 32 16.60 -3.74 1.42
N VAL A 33 16.84 -2.48 1.82
CA VAL A 33 15.88 -1.67 2.59
C VAL A 33 14.61 -1.41 1.76
N GLN A 34 14.76 -1.13 0.47
CA GLN A 34 13.63 -0.89 -0.44
C GLN A 34 12.81 -2.17 -0.63
N THR A 35 13.48 -3.30 -0.89
CA THR A 35 12.84 -4.61 -1.08
C THR A 35 12.09 -5.02 0.18
N ARG A 36 12.73 -4.94 1.35
CA ARG A 36 12.12 -5.31 2.63
C ARG A 36 10.95 -4.39 3.00
N CYS A 37 11.07 -3.10 2.72
CA CYS A 37 9.97 -2.16 2.92
C CYS A 37 8.75 -2.54 2.07
N ARG A 38 8.96 -2.88 0.79
CA ARG A 38 7.87 -3.33 -0.09
C ARG A 38 7.20 -4.60 0.42
N GLU A 39 7.98 -5.59 0.85
CA GLU A 39 7.44 -6.83 1.43
C GLU A 39 6.58 -6.57 2.66
N LEU A 40 7.06 -5.73 3.58
CA LEU A 40 6.32 -5.37 4.79
C LEU A 40 5.00 -4.67 4.46
N LEU A 41 4.99 -3.76 3.49
CA LEU A 41 3.77 -3.09 3.05
C LEU A 41 2.75 -4.09 2.49
N ILE A 42 3.20 -5.06 1.68
CA ILE A 42 2.33 -6.10 1.15
C ILE A 42 1.76 -6.95 2.29
N GLN A 43 2.60 -7.42 3.22
CA GLN A 43 2.19 -8.22 4.37
C GLN A 43 1.15 -7.50 5.24
N ILE A 44 1.35 -6.19 5.49
CA ILE A 44 0.40 -5.38 6.27
C ILE A 44 -0.92 -5.23 5.51
N CYS A 45 -0.88 -4.90 4.22
CA CYS A 45 -2.10 -4.78 3.42
C CYS A 45 -2.89 -6.09 3.36
N GLU A 46 -2.22 -7.23 3.21
CA GLU A 46 -2.85 -8.56 3.24
C GLU A 46 -3.52 -8.84 4.59
N ALA A 47 -2.82 -8.56 5.70
CA ALA A 47 -3.35 -8.74 7.05
C ALA A 47 -4.59 -7.86 7.32
N GLU A 48 -4.62 -6.65 6.76
CA GLU A 48 -5.73 -5.69 6.91
C GLU A 48 -6.85 -5.89 5.85
N GLY A 49 -6.70 -6.86 4.94
CA GLY A 49 -7.66 -7.10 3.85
C GLY A 49 -7.76 -5.94 2.86
N ILE A 50 -6.64 -5.24 2.63
CA ILE A 50 -6.50 -4.13 1.69
C ILE A 50 -5.90 -4.65 0.38
N GLU A 51 -6.57 -4.36 -0.74
CA GLU A 51 -6.07 -4.69 -2.07
C GLU A 51 -5.16 -3.58 -2.61
N ILE A 52 -3.91 -3.93 -2.95
CA ILE A 52 -2.99 -3.01 -3.63
C ILE A 52 -3.25 -3.08 -5.13
N LEU A 53 -3.90 -2.05 -5.68
CA LEU A 53 -4.14 -1.96 -7.12
C LEU A 53 -2.85 -1.66 -7.90
N LYS A 54 -2.08 -0.67 -7.44
CA LYS A 54 -0.78 -0.26 -7.98
C LYS A 54 0.04 0.40 -6.87
N GLY A 55 1.35 0.21 -6.88
CA GLY A 55 2.23 0.87 -5.92
C GLY A 55 3.71 0.58 -6.15
N VAL A 56 4.54 1.56 -5.80
CA VAL A 56 6.00 1.50 -5.87
C VAL A 56 6.60 2.06 -4.59
N VAL A 57 7.69 1.46 -4.13
CA VAL A 57 8.57 2.08 -3.12
C VAL A 57 9.71 2.68 -3.92
N SER A 58 9.81 4.00 -3.95
CA SER A 58 10.92 4.71 -4.60
C SER A 58 11.92 5.18 -3.55
N SER A 59 13.14 5.54 -3.96
CA SER A 59 14.14 6.10 -3.04
C SER A 59 13.79 7.46 -2.46
N ASP A 60 12.71 8.08 -2.98
CA ASP A 60 12.56 9.53 -3.15
C ASP A 60 13.56 10.09 -4.19
#